data_AF-A0A0C1BW58-F1
#
_entry.id   AF-A0A0C1BW58-F1
#
_cell.length_a   1.000
_cell.length_b   1.000
_cell.length_c   1.000
_cell.angle_alpha   90.00
_cell.angle_beta   90.00
_cell.angle_gamma   90.00
#
_symmetry.space_group_name_H-M   'P 1'
#
loop_
_entity.id
_entity.type
_entity.pdbx_description
1 polymer ?
#
loop_
_entity_poly.entity_id
_entity_poly.type
_entity_poly.pdbx_seq_one_letter_code
_entity_poly.pdbx_strand_id
1 'polypeptide(L)'
;MRLPLLSLLYQFLSPLSTPPSSTASNIYLPSKMSLHLQLEGFDDPSDLEKSTNPSTSLDFRVFQILNDFLQLNTKPSLDDAAQAILALLPENAPESTEVWSAGTVIVEIAGQIPYHHLSQIKLATLIGELSNADKFTQKRPDEKGIRYRCQRLKEAVRDSYNGPNDENVHEWPNLNAFYAHLDARHIFGNNQPTFMIWTMRSAFEENPEDDPEYFAGMKDQCILAAAQYILWSGQEQFKRLSFIGEDVDPATLQDWKPGPLYYGHGGFTLDRWRFWKAGFRAAAEDSGIEAEARRVADAALIELSKTAPVLYEAGGTHIVRLSKALIMKGGELTRPCEAAMMTLIQAQTSIRVPKVHRVINIECVDPYYGEQCLIVMDFIEGETVETIWDNASEEQRKGITSTQDQWDARHVCGSEPGLQTGAPAAASVPPFRSNQLVLTHGDIAPRNLIRGAADGKVWLIDWGRSGIYPLGMDATTLEQRRFRAPAFTDLLLAKIEQHQVFARQLQSIMYGLTAGAFIK
;
A
#
# COMPACT_ATOMS: atom_id res chain seq x y z
N MET A 1 35.80 -5.27 20.07
CA MET A 1 34.56 -5.48 19.31
C MET A 1 33.87 -6.76 19.82
N ARG A 2 32.86 -6.65 20.68
CA ARG A 2 32.15 -7.77 21.35
C ARG A 2 30.77 -8.09 20.76
N LEU A 3 30.43 -7.51 19.61
CA LEU A 3 29.08 -7.47 19.05
C LEU A 3 28.66 -8.59 18.05
N PRO A 4 29.53 -9.39 17.39
CA PRO A 4 29.05 -10.33 16.37
C PRO A 4 28.34 -11.58 16.93
N LEU A 5 28.66 -12.01 18.15
CA LEU A 5 28.14 -13.26 18.73
C LEU A 5 26.81 -13.07 19.49
N LEU A 6 26.53 -11.87 19.99
CA LEU A 6 25.31 -11.54 20.73
C LEU A 6 24.10 -11.30 19.81
N SER A 7 24.29 -10.78 18.60
CA SER A 7 23.20 -10.69 17.61
C SER A 7 22.84 -12.08 17.05
N LEU A 8 23.81 -12.98 16.94
CA LEU A 8 23.61 -14.38 16.59
C LEU A 8 22.70 -15.10 17.61
N LEU A 9 22.78 -14.71 18.88
CA LEU A 9 22.13 -15.37 20.01
C LEU A 9 20.65 -15.03 20.17
N TYR A 10 20.25 -13.79 19.89
CA TYR A 10 18.85 -13.38 19.91
C TYR A 10 18.04 -14.02 18.76
N GLN A 11 18.70 -14.39 17.67
CA GLN A 11 18.08 -14.99 16.48
C GLN A 11 17.68 -16.47 16.63
N PHE A 12 18.15 -17.16 17.69
CA PHE A 12 17.85 -18.58 17.96
C PHE A 12 16.79 -18.82 19.05
N LEU A 13 16.40 -17.78 19.81
CA LEU A 13 15.67 -17.96 21.08
C LEU A 13 14.20 -17.52 21.11
N SER A 14 13.65 -16.91 20.06
CA SER A 14 12.24 -16.47 20.12
C SER A 14 11.27 -17.58 19.69
N PRO A 15 10.48 -18.19 20.61
CA PRO A 15 9.16 -18.67 20.23
C PRO A 15 8.33 -17.46 19.80
N LEU A 16 7.41 -17.68 18.86
CA LEU A 16 6.33 -16.75 18.51
C LEU A 16 5.55 -16.40 19.79
N SER A 17 6.00 -15.40 20.55
CA SER A 17 5.20 -14.75 21.57
C SER A 17 4.33 -13.72 20.86
N THR A 18 3.02 -13.92 21.00
CA THR A 18 1.96 -12.98 20.66
C THR A 18 2.37 -11.54 20.98
N PRO A 19 2.06 -10.57 20.10
CA PRO A 19 2.50 -9.20 20.31
C PRO A 19 1.87 -8.64 21.61
N PRO A 20 2.64 -7.92 22.44
CA PRO A 20 2.02 -7.01 23.39
C PRO A 20 1.21 -5.98 22.59
N SER A 21 -0.01 -5.74 23.06
CA SER A 21 -0.98 -4.78 22.51
C SER A 21 -0.30 -3.58 21.85
N SER A 22 -0.54 -3.41 20.55
CA SER A 22 -0.17 -2.21 19.81
C SER A 22 -0.75 -0.99 20.54
N THR A 23 0.11 -0.18 21.15
CA THR A 23 -0.20 1.24 21.29
C THR A 23 -0.17 1.79 19.88
N ALA A 24 -1.36 1.89 19.28
CA ALA A 24 -1.60 2.60 18.05
C ALA A 24 -0.78 3.89 18.08
N SER A 25 0.04 4.08 17.04
CA SER A 25 0.47 5.40 16.63
C SER A 25 -0.79 6.26 16.58
N ASN A 26 -0.90 7.19 17.53
CA ASN A 26 -1.88 8.25 17.49
C ASN A 26 -1.62 9.04 16.20
N ILE A 27 -2.25 8.59 15.10
CA ILE A 27 -2.89 9.52 14.19
C ILE A 27 -3.68 10.41 15.13
N TYR A 28 -3.35 11.69 15.18
CA TYR A 28 -4.16 12.69 15.86
C TYR A 28 -5.57 12.57 15.28
N LEU A 29 -6.43 11.76 15.89
CA LEU A 29 -7.87 11.85 15.74
C LEU A 29 -8.20 13.17 16.40
N PRO A 30 -8.60 14.22 15.65
CA PRO A 30 -9.09 15.43 16.29
C PRO A 30 -10.21 15.00 17.22
N SER A 31 -9.99 15.22 18.51
CA SER A 31 -10.96 14.90 19.54
C SER A 31 -12.25 15.66 19.24
N LYS A 32 -13.38 14.97 19.22
CA LYS A 32 -14.70 15.51 19.58
C LYS A 32 -15.06 16.88 18.97
N MET A 33 -15.15 17.02 17.65
CA MET A 33 -15.92 18.13 17.08
C MET A 33 -17.19 17.59 16.45
N SER A 34 -18.34 18.05 16.97
CA SER A 34 -19.61 17.89 16.28
C SER A 34 -19.51 18.62 14.94
N LEU A 35 -20.12 18.08 13.88
CA LEU A 35 -20.22 18.81 12.62
C LEU A 35 -21.28 19.89 12.78
N HIS A 36 -20.95 21.12 12.40
CA HIS A 36 -21.88 22.24 12.28
C HIS A 36 -22.25 22.40 10.81
N LEU A 37 -23.16 21.54 10.33
CA LEU A 37 -23.63 21.54 8.94
C LEU A 37 -24.76 22.55 8.78
N GLN A 38 -24.80 23.21 7.62
CA GLN A 38 -25.82 24.17 7.23
C GLN A 38 -26.38 23.79 5.86
N LEU A 39 -27.57 24.29 5.54
CA LEU A 39 -28.16 24.17 4.21
C LEU A 39 -28.39 25.58 3.68
N GLU A 40 -27.86 25.88 2.50
CA GLU A 40 -27.94 27.20 1.89
C GLU A 40 -29.41 27.61 1.70
N GLY A 41 -29.74 28.84 2.11
CA GLY A 41 -31.11 29.35 2.10
C GLY A 41 -31.99 28.92 3.28
N PHE A 42 -31.44 28.26 4.31
CA PHE A 42 -32.17 27.83 5.53
C PHE A 42 -31.44 28.20 6.83
N ASP A 43 -31.25 29.51 7.04
CA ASP A 43 -30.59 30.05 8.24
C ASP A 43 -31.48 29.97 9.51
N ASP A 44 -32.82 29.93 9.36
CA ASP A 44 -33.78 29.88 10.47
C ASP A 44 -34.73 28.66 10.35
N PRO A 45 -34.90 27.83 11.41
CA PRO A 45 -35.92 26.76 11.45
C PRO A 45 -37.35 27.22 11.11
N SER A 46 -37.67 28.51 11.27
CA SER A 46 -38.96 29.11 10.90
C SER A 46 -39.18 29.26 9.39
N ASP A 47 -38.15 29.08 8.56
CA ASP A 47 -38.24 29.14 7.11
C ASP A 47 -39.01 27.94 6.51
N LEU A 48 -39.11 26.82 7.26
CA LEU A 48 -40.00 25.71 6.92
C LEU A 48 -41.48 26.03 7.05
N GLU A 49 -41.86 26.74 8.11
CA GLU A 49 -43.27 27.07 8.35
C GLU A 49 -43.84 28.01 7.28
N LYS A 50 -42.95 28.70 6.55
CA LYS A 50 -43.29 29.66 5.49
C LYS A 50 -43.21 29.06 4.07
N SER A 51 -42.51 27.95 3.86
CA SER A 51 -42.31 27.40 2.52
C SER A 51 -43.47 26.51 2.08
N THR A 52 -44.16 26.92 1.01
CA THR A 52 -45.21 26.13 0.35
C THR A 52 -44.70 25.26 -0.81
N ASN A 53 -43.39 25.26 -1.08
CA ASN A 53 -42.80 24.52 -2.20
C ASN A 53 -42.44 23.08 -1.78
N PRO A 54 -43.00 22.03 -2.43
CA PRO A 54 -42.69 20.64 -2.10
C PRO A 54 -41.20 20.27 -2.21
N SER A 55 -40.44 20.85 -3.14
CA SER A 55 -39.01 20.56 -3.30
C SER A 55 -38.20 21.10 -2.13
N THR A 56 -38.51 22.32 -1.69
CA THR A 56 -37.90 22.95 -0.51
C THR A 56 -38.14 22.15 0.77
N SER A 57 -39.33 21.55 0.92
CA SER A 57 -39.63 20.68 2.05
C SER A 57 -38.84 19.36 2.02
N LEU A 58 -38.56 18.82 0.82
CA LEU A 58 -37.73 17.63 0.65
C LEU A 58 -36.28 17.90 1.05
N ASP A 59 -35.68 18.97 0.51
CA ASP A 59 -34.27 19.29 0.70
C ASP A 59 -33.91 19.41 2.18
N PHE A 60 -34.74 20.14 2.94
CA PHE A 60 -34.55 20.27 4.37
C PHE A 60 -34.70 18.94 5.13
N ARG A 61 -35.65 18.08 4.75
CA ARG A 61 -35.82 16.78 5.41
C ARG A 61 -34.64 15.86 5.13
N VAL A 62 -34.08 15.88 3.91
CA VAL A 62 -32.84 15.18 3.57
C VAL A 62 -31.70 15.72 4.43
N PHE A 63 -31.54 17.04 4.51
CA PHE A 63 -30.56 17.69 5.36
C PHE A 63 -30.68 17.28 6.83
N GLN A 64 -31.88 17.25 7.42
CA GLN A 64 -32.06 16.84 8.81
C GLN A 64 -31.56 15.42 9.07
N ILE A 65 -31.86 14.48 8.17
CA ILE A 65 -31.39 13.09 8.27
C ILE A 65 -29.86 13.06 8.20
N LEU A 66 -29.27 13.77 7.23
CA LEU A 66 -27.81 13.85 7.07
C LEU A 66 -27.15 14.50 8.30
N ASN A 67 -27.70 15.60 8.80
CA ASN A 67 -27.15 16.34 9.93
C ASN A 67 -27.13 15.51 11.22
N ASP A 68 -28.15 14.67 11.45
CA ASP A 68 -28.14 13.71 12.57
C ASP A 68 -27.18 12.55 12.29
N PHE A 69 -27.33 11.87 11.14
CA PHE A 69 -26.54 10.68 10.80
C PHE A 69 -25.04 10.95 10.74
N LEU A 70 -24.60 12.10 10.23
CA LEU A 70 -23.18 12.38 10.02
C LEU A 70 -22.42 12.74 11.30
N GLN A 71 -23.11 12.93 12.43
CA GLN A 71 -22.44 13.09 13.72
C GLN A 71 -21.76 11.77 14.13
N LEU A 72 -20.60 11.87 14.79
CA LEU A 72 -19.85 10.69 15.24
C LEU A 72 -20.57 9.91 16.36
N ASN A 73 -21.39 10.59 17.15
CA ASN A 73 -22.20 10.04 18.24
C ASN A 73 -23.67 9.80 17.86
N THR A 74 -23.96 9.73 16.56
CA THR A 74 -25.33 9.51 16.07
C THR A 74 -25.93 8.22 16.61
N LYS A 75 -27.27 8.18 16.70
CA LYS A 75 -28.03 6.98 17.11
C LYS A 75 -28.59 6.17 15.93
N PRO A 76 -29.11 6.78 14.85
CA PRO A 76 -29.58 6.04 13.69
C PRO A 76 -28.48 5.17 13.08
N SER A 77 -28.86 3.95 12.70
CA SER A 77 -27.98 3.08 11.92
C SER A 77 -27.88 3.56 10.47
N LEU A 78 -26.94 2.98 9.72
CA LEU A 78 -26.80 3.20 8.28
C LEU A 78 -28.10 2.86 7.53
N ASP A 79 -28.74 1.74 7.88
CA ASP A 79 -30.00 1.32 7.26
C ASP A 79 -31.14 2.27 7.62
N ASP A 80 -31.26 2.68 8.89
CA ASP A 80 -32.29 3.65 9.32
C ASP A 80 -32.19 4.96 8.52
N ALA A 81 -30.98 5.50 8.36
CA ALA A 81 -30.74 6.72 7.59
C ALA A 81 -31.06 6.53 6.10
N ALA A 82 -30.65 5.40 5.51
CA ALA A 82 -30.93 5.07 4.12
C ALA A 82 -32.45 4.94 3.88
N GLN A 83 -33.16 4.17 4.70
CA GLN A 83 -34.61 4.01 4.61
C GLN A 83 -35.34 5.34 4.80
N ALA A 84 -34.88 6.19 5.74
CA ALA A 84 -35.46 7.50 5.95
C ALA A 84 -35.37 8.38 4.69
N ILE A 85 -34.23 8.40 4.00
CA ILE A 85 -34.07 9.14 2.73
C ILE A 85 -34.90 8.50 1.61
N LEU A 86 -34.87 7.17 1.47
CA LEU A 86 -35.63 6.45 0.44
C LEU A 86 -37.15 6.67 0.56
N ALA A 87 -37.65 6.82 1.78
CA ALA A 87 -39.05 7.13 2.06
C ALA A 87 -39.46 8.55 1.61
N LEU A 88 -38.51 9.47 1.45
CA LEU A 88 -38.76 10.81 0.91
C LEU A 88 -38.82 10.83 -0.62
N LEU A 89 -38.14 9.88 -1.27
CA LEU A 89 -38.01 9.84 -2.72
C LEU A 89 -39.23 9.20 -3.38
N PRO A 90 -39.64 9.67 -4.58
CA PRO A 90 -40.78 9.10 -5.28
C PRO A 90 -40.55 7.64 -5.64
N GLU A 91 -41.63 6.85 -5.58
CA GLU A 91 -41.59 5.48 -6.10
C GLU A 91 -41.41 5.50 -7.61
N ASN A 92 -40.67 4.51 -8.11
CA ASN A 92 -40.71 4.19 -9.54
C ASN A 92 -40.22 5.30 -10.50
N ALA A 93 -39.57 6.34 -9.99
CA ALA A 93 -39.15 7.55 -10.71
C ALA A 93 -37.66 7.91 -10.46
N PRO A 94 -36.71 7.07 -10.91
CA PRO A 94 -35.27 7.28 -10.68
C PRO A 94 -34.67 8.52 -11.37
N GLU A 95 -35.40 9.12 -12.31
CA GLU A 95 -35.00 10.30 -13.08
C GLU A 95 -35.75 11.56 -12.64
N SER A 96 -36.42 11.53 -11.50
CA SER A 96 -37.20 12.64 -11.01
C SER A 96 -36.33 13.79 -10.48
N THR A 97 -36.91 14.99 -10.41
CA THR A 97 -36.25 16.17 -9.85
C THR A 97 -35.93 15.98 -8.37
N GLU A 98 -36.75 15.25 -7.62
CA GLU A 98 -36.55 14.94 -6.19
C GLU A 98 -35.27 14.14 -5.96
N VAL A 99 -34.95 13.16 -6.83
CA VAL A 99 -33.71 12.39 -6.73
C VAL A 99 -32.49 13.27 -7.01
N TRP A 100 -32.61 14.19 -7.97
CA TRP A 100 -31.56 15.17 -8.27
C TRP A 100 -31.37 16.15 -7.09
N SER A 101 -32.46 16.69 -6.54
CA SER A 101 -32.49 17.61 -5.39
C SER A 101 -31.88 16.97 -4.13
N ALA A 102 -32.21 15.71 -3.84
CA ALA A 102 -31.55 14.99 -2.76
C ALA A 102 -30.05 14.84 -3.00
N GLY A 103 -29.63 14.63 -4.25
CA GLY A 103 -28.24 14.60 -4.66
C GLY A 103 -27.52 15.93 -4.47
N THR A 104 -28.14 17.06 -4.79
CA THR A 104 -27.55 18.40 -4.59
C THR A 104 -27.33 18.69 -3.10
N VAL A 105 -28.31 18.37 -2.25
CA VAL A 105 -28.17 18.49 -0.78
C VAL A 105 -27.03 17.62 -0.25
N ILE A 106 -26.92 16.37 -0.71
CA ILE A 106 -25.82 15.46 -0.32
C ILE A 106 -24.46 16.07 -0.64
N VAL A 107 -24.31 16.63 -1.83
CA VAL A 107 -23.06 17.19 -2.32
C VAL A 107 -22.70 18.47 -1.58
N GLU A 108 -23.67 19.36 -1.35
CA GLU A 108 -23.49 20.59 -0.57
C GLU A 108 -22.98 20.27 0.84
N ILE A 109 -23.59 19.27 1.50
CA ILE A 109 -23.16 18.81 2.82
C ILE A 109 -21.78 18.15 2.76
N ALA A 110 -21.44 17.46 1.68
CA ALA A 110 -20.11 16.89 1.50
C ALA A 110 -19.01 17.96 1.43
N GLY A 111 -19.28 19.11 0.81
CA GLY A 111 -18.36 20.25 0.74
C GLY A 111 -18.06 20.89 2.10
N GLN A 112 -18.95 20.73 3.08
CA GLN A 112 -18.79 21.26 4.43
C GLN A 112 -18.02 20.30 5.38
N ILE A 113 -17.92 19.01 5.06
CA ILE A 113 -17.23 18.05 5.91
C ILE A 113 -15.71 18.14 5.65
N PRO A 114 -14.87 18.43 6.66
CA PRO A 114 -13.41 18.46 6.46
C PRO A 114 -12.90 17.15 5.84
N TYR A 115 -12.04 17.25 4.83
CA TYR A 115 -11.55 16.11 4.03
C TYR A 115 -10.90 14.98 4.86
N HIS A 116 -10.38 15.29 6.05
CA HIS A 116 -9.79 14.33 6.98
C HIS A 116 -10.78 13.76 8.02
N HIS A 117 -12.05 14.18 7.99
CA HIS A 117 -13.07 13.78 8.95
C HIS A 117 -13.73 12.45 8.56
N LEU A 118 -13.95 11.55 9.53
CA LEU A 118 -14.52 10.22 9.28
C LEU A 118 -15.95 10.25 8.67
N SER A 119 -16.67 11.36 8.83
CA SER A 119 -17.99 11.52 8.22
C SER A 119 -17.96 11.59 6.69
N GLN A 120 -16.80 11.87 6.07
CA GLN A 120 -16.64 11.72 4.62
C GLN A 120 -16.88 10.26 4.19
N ILE A 121 -16.25 9.32 4.90
CA ILE A 121 -16.43 7.87 4.70
C ILE A 121 -17.87 7.45 5.02
N LYS A 122 -18.44 8.01 6.10
CA LYS A 122 -19.81 7.71 6.55
C LYS A 122 -20.84 8.12 5.50
N LEU A 123 -20.71 9.33 4.94
CA LEU A 123 -21.56 9.83 3.87
C LEU A 123 -21.44 8.96 2.62
N ALA A 124 -20.22 8.70 2.14
CA ALA A 124 -20.01 7.85 0.97
C ALA A 124 -20.56 6.41 1.14
N THR A 125 -20.55 5.89 2.37
CA THR A 125 -21.15 4.58 2.70
C THR A 125 -22.67 4.62 2.61
N LEU A 126 -23.31 5.68 3.14
CA LEU A 126 -24.75 5.91 2.97
C LEU A 126 -25.14 6.00 1.49
N ILE A 127 -24.35 6.70 0.67
CA ILE A 127 -24.61 6.78 -0.76
C ILE A 127 -24.48 5.41 -1.43
N GLY A 128 -23.50 4.60 -1.02
CA GLY A 128 -23.39 3.21 -1.45
C GLY A 128 -24.66 2.40 -1.19
N GLU A 129 -25.26 2.51 -0.01
CA GLU A 129 -26.52 1.84 0.30
C GLU A 129 -27.69 2.38 -0.54
N LEU A 130 -27.83 3.71 -0.64
CA LEU A 130 -28.86 4.33 -1.48
C LEU A 130 -28.75 3.87 -2.94
N SER A 131 -27.52 3.76 -3.47
CA SER A 131 -27.26 3.36 -4.85
C SER A 131 -27.74 1.95 -5.21
N ASN A 132 -27.94 1.09 -4.21
CA ASN A 132 -28.43 -0.27 -4.41
C ASN A 132 -29.95 -0.35 -4.45
N ALA A 133 -30.67 0.71 -4.06
CA ALA A 133 -32.12 0.72 -4.06
C ALA A 133 -32.69 0.86 -5.47
N ASP A 134 -33.84 0.22 -5.72
CA ASP A 134 -34.53 0.28 -7.02
C ASP A 134 -34.90 1.72 -7.44
N LYS A 135 -35.08 2.61 -6.47
CA LYS A 135 -35.34 4.05 -6.68
C LYS A 135 -34.20 4.77 -7.39
N PHE A 136 -32.99 4.21 -7.43
CA PHE A 136 -31.84 4.77 -8.14
C PHE A 136 -31.51 4.02 -9.45
N THR A 137 -32.25 2.97 -9.81
CA THR A 137 -31.96 2.16 -11.00
C THR A 137 -32.88 2.54 -12.16
N GLN A 138 -32.30 2.86 -13.32
CA GLN A 138 -33.09 3.13 -14.52
C GLN A 138 -33.93 1.92 -14.94
N LYS A 139 -35.20 2.20 -15.28
CA LYS A 139 -36.16 1.18 -15.67
C LYS A 139 -36.01 0.68 -17.10
N ARG A 140 -35.53 1.55 -17.99
CA ARG A 140 -35.32 1.23 -19.40
C ARG A 140 -33.82 1.12 -19.64
N PRO A 141 -33.33 0.00 -20.18
CA PRO A 141 -31.96 -0.06 -20.63
C PRO A 141 -31.75 0.86 -21.82
N ASP A 142 -30.49 1.26 -22.05
CA ASP A 142 -30.08 1.94 -23.27
C ASP A 142 -30.13 1.02 -24.51
N GLU A 143 -29.72 1.56 -25.66
CA GLU A 143 -29.63 0.84 -26.94
C GLU A 143 -28.73 -0.40 -26.86
N LYS A 144 -27.81 -0.46 -25.89
CA LYS A 144 -26.89 -1.58 -25.66
C LYS A 144 -27.40 -2.56 -24.59
N GLY A 145 -28.60 -2.36 -24.06
CA GLY A 145 -29.18 -3.22 -23.02
C GLY A 145 -28.69 -2.89 -21.60
N ILE A 146 -27.93 -1.82 -21.41
CA ILE A 146 -27.34 -1.43 -20.12
C ILE A 146 -28.33 -0.58 -19.32
N ARG A 147 -28.53 -0.93 -18.06
CA ARG A 147 -29.29 -0.11 -17.10
C ARG A 147 -28.32 0.70 -16.26
N TYR A 148 -28.43 2.02 -16.31
CA TYR A 148 -27.61 2.89 -15.48
C TYR A 148 -28.25 3.04 -14.09
N ARG A 149 -27.39 3.15 -13.07
CA ARG A 149 -27.77 3.47 -11.70
C ARG A 149 -27.33 4.87 -11.35
N CYS A 150 -28.05 5.51 -10.43
CA CYS A 150 -27.69 6.80 -9.84
C CYS A 150 -27.52 7.93 -10.86
N GLN A 151 -28.27 7.92 -11.97
CA GLN A 151 -28.09 8.91 -13.04
C GLN A 151 -28.24 10.34 -12.53
N ARG A 152 -29.31 10.65 -11.78
CA ARG A 152 -29.54 11.99 -11.22
C ARG A 152 -28.53 12.38 -10.15
N LEU A 153 -28.09 11.43 -9.34
CA LEU A 153 -27.03 11.67 -8.36
C LEU A 153 -25.68 11.94 -9.05
N LYS A 154 -25.38 11.22 -10.14
CA LYS A 154 -24.18 11.47 -10.96
C LYS A 154 -24.23 12.85 -11.61
N GLU A 155 -25.39 13.29 -12.08
CA GLU A 155 -25.59 14.66 -12.58
C GLU A 155 -25.34 15.69 -11.49
N ALA A 156 -25.93 15.53 -10.30
CA ALA A 156 -25.68 16.44 -9.18
C ALA A 156 -24.18 16.52 -8.80
N VAL A 157 -23.49 15.38 -8.74
CA VAL A 157 -22.03 15.30 -8.49
C VAL A 157 -21.20 15.91 -9.62
N ARG A 158 -21.65 15.83 -10.88
CA ARG A 158 -20.99 16.47 -12.02
C ARG A 158 -21.17 17.99 -11.99
N ASP A 159 -22.40 18.43 -11.72
CA ASP A 159 -22.77 19.85 -11.77
C ASP A 159 -22.16 20.64 -10.60
N SER A 160 -21.65 19.95 -9.57
CA SER A 160 -20.89 20.55 -8.45
C SER A 160 -19.37 20.57 -8.66
N TYR A 161 -18.84 20.02 -9.76
CA TYR A 161 -17.41 20.10 -10.06
C TYR A 161 -17.08 21.49 -10.64
N ASN A 162 -17.01 22.50 -9.77
CA ASN A 162 -16.85 23.91 -10.17
C ASN A 162 -15.44 24.47 -9.99
N GLY A 163 -14.50 23.67 -9.46
CA GLY A 163 -13.12 24.12 -9.22
C GLY A 163 -12.92 24.80 -7.86
N PRO A 164 -11.69 25.26 -7.59
CA PRO A 164 -11.36 26.01 -6.38
C PRO A 164 -12.06 27.39 -6.38
N ASN A 165 -12.39 27.92 -5.20
CA ASN A 165 -13.03 29.22 -5.04
C ASN A 165 -12.48 30.00 -3.84
N ASP A 166 -12.65 31.32 -3.82
CA ASP A 166 -12.17 32.21 -2.75
C ASP A 166 -13.24 32.50 -1.67
N GLU A 167 -14.49 32.13 -1.90
CA GLU A 167 -15.60 32.26 -0.94
C GLU A 167 -15.46 31.25 0.22
N ASN A 168 -15.17 29.99 -0.11
CA ASN A 168 -14.96 28.91 0.84
C ASN A 168 -13.76 28.05 0.44
N VAL A 169 -12.59 28.44 0.94
CA VAL A 169 -11.31 27.81 0.61
C VAL A 169 -11.19 26.33 0.99
N HIS A 170 -12.08 25.81 1.83
CA HIS A 170 -12.08 24.41 2.26
C HIS A 170 -13.01 23.53 1.43
N GLU A 171 -13.99 24.11 0.74
CA GLU A 171 -15.02 23.37 0.01
C GLU A 171 -14.41 22.48 -1.08
N TRP A 172 -13.49 23.02 -1.88
CA TRP A 172 -12.92 22.30 -3.01
C TRP A 172 -12.12 21.05 -2.60
N PRO A 173 -11.20 21.11 -1.61
CA PRO A 173 -10.59 19.92 -1.03
C PRO A 173 -11.59 18.91 -0.44
N ASN A 174 -12.63 19.39 0.25
CA ASN A 174 -13.64 18.55 0.89
C ASN A 174 -14.48 17.77 -0.14
N LEU A 175 -14.93 18.46 -1.21
CA LEU A 175 -15.65 17.83 -2.31
C LEU A 175 -14.79 16.77 -3.02
N ASN A 176 -13.50 17.03 -3.24
CA ASN A 176 -12.63 16.04 -3.88
C ASN A 176 -12.33 14.83 -2.98
N ALA A 177 -12.34 14.98 -1.66
CA ALA A 177 -12.34 13.82 -0.75
C ALA A 177 -13.62 12.99 -0.88
N PHE A 178 -14.77 13.65 -0.93
CA PHE A 178 -16.04 12.98 -1.17
C PHE A 178 -16.05 12.23 -2.51
N TYR A 179 -15.64 12.86 -3.60
CA TYR A 179 -15.55 12.24 -4.93
C TYR A 179 -14.61 11.04 -4.94
N ALA A 180 -13.44 11.15 -4.29
CA ALA A 180 -12.50 10.04 -4.17
C ALA A 180 -13.10 8.85 -3.39
N HIS A 181 -13.90 9.11 -2.36
CA HIS A 181 -14.60 8.05 -1.61
C HIS A 181 -15.73 7.38 -2.39
N LEU A 182 -16.47 8.13 -3.22
CA LEU A 182 -17.47 7.57 -4.12
C LEU A 182 -16.82 6.69 -5.19
N ASP A 183 -15.71 7.15 -5.76
CA ASP A 183 -14.94 6.42 -6.78
C ASP A 183 -14.33 5.12 -6.21
N ALA A 184 -13.76 5.17 -5.00
CA ALA A 184 -13.22 4.00 -4.32
C ALA A 184 -14.28 2.91 -4.01
N ARG A 185 -15.57 3.28 -4.02
CA ARG A 185 -16.71 2.36 -3.83
C ARG A 185 -17.34 1.90 -5.14
N HIS A 186 -16.88 2.42 -6.28
CA HIS A 186 -17.43 2.11 -7.61
C HIS A 186 -18.95 2.34 -7.71
N ILE A 187 -19.45 3.41 -7.05
CA ILE A 187 -20.88 3.73 -7.01
C ILE A 187 -21.43 4.04 -8.41
N PHE A 188 -20.62 4.68 -9.26
CA PHE A 188 -21.00 5.01 -10.63
C PHE A 188 -20.38 3.99 -11.61
N GLY A 189 -21.24 3.32 -12.39
CA GLY A 189 -20.85 2.18 -13.24
C GLY A 189 -19.84 2.47 -14.37
N ASN A 190 -19.65 3.74 -14.75
CA ASN A 190 -18.60 4.14 -15.69
C ASN A 190 -17.38 4.60 -14.88
N ASN A 191 -16.59 3.63 -14.43
CA ASN A 191 -15.46 3.72 -13.50
C ASN A 191 -14.22 4.46 -14.07
N GLN A 192 -14.44 5.50 -14.86
CA GLN A 192 -13.43 6.31 -15.52
C GLN A 192 -12.92 7.38 -14.52
N PRO A 193 -11.60 7.51 -14.32
CA PRO A 193 -11.04 8.43 -13.33
C PRO A 193 -10.99 9.89 -13.81
N THR A 194 -12.07 10.36 -14.44
CA THR A 194 -12.15 11.67 -15.10
C THR A 194 -11.92 12.81 -14.13
N PHE A 195 -12.60 12.81 -12.98
CA PHE A 195 -12.43 13.90 -11.99
C PHE A 195 -11.00 13.93 -11.44
N MET A 196 -10.44 12.77 -11.08
CA MET A 196 -9.04 12.70 -10.66
C MET A 196 -8.11 13.30 -11.73
N ILE A 197 -8.28 12.94 -13.01
CA ILE A 197 -7.42 13.46 -14.10
C ILE A 197 -7.55 14.98 -14.21
N TRP A 198 -8.77 15.51 -14.15
CA TRP A 198 -9.00 16.95 -14.17
C TRP A 198 -8.34 17.64 -12.96
N THR A 199 -8.51 17.10 -11.75
CA THR A 199 -7.94 17.68 -10.54
C THR A 199 -6.41 17.62 -10.54
N MET A 200 -5.83 16.52 -11.01
CA MET A 200 -4.37 16.38 -11.16
C MET A 200 -3.81 17.33 -12.22
N ARG A 201 -4.54 17.53 -13.33
CA ARG A 201 -4.18 18.48 -14.38
C ARG A 201 -4.13 19.90 -13.81
N SER A 202 -5.18 20.34 -13.11
CA SER A 202 -5.22 21.67 -12.50
C SER A 202 -4.18 21.88 -11.41
N ALA A 203 -3.76 20.83 -10.70
CA ALA A 203 -2.72 20.93 -9.68
C ALA A 203 -1.29 21.00 -10.23
N PHE A 204 -1.00 20.28 -11.33
CA PHE A 204 0.40 20.03 -11.75
C PHE A 204 0.70 20.30 -13.22
N GLU A 205 -0.31 20.34 -14.09
CA GLU A 205 -0.12 20.50 -15.53
C GLU A 205 -0.49 21.90 -16.05
N GLU A 206 -1.09 22.73 -15.21
CA GLU A 206 -1.56 24.09 -15.51
C GLU A 206 -0.90 25.08 -14.53
N ASN A 207 -0.66 26.32 -14.96
CA ASN A 207 -0.28 27.38 -14.02
C ASN A 207 -1.57 28.07 -13.55
N PRO A 208 -1.84 28.14 -12.23
CA PRO A 208 -3.03 28.81 -11.72
C PRO A 208 -3.10 30.29 -12.12
N GLU A 209 -1.96 30.96 -12.26
CA GLU A 209 -1.87 32.38 -12.64
C GLU A 209 -2.35 32.68 -14.08
N ASP A 210 -2.42 31.65 -14.93
CA ASP A 210 -2.94 31.79 -16.29
C ASP A 210 -4.49 31.79 -16.32
N ASP A 211 -5.15 31.46 -15.19
CA ASP A 211 -6.60 31.44 -15.05
C ASP A 211 -7.16 32.86 -14.83
N PRO A 212 -8.14 33.34 -15.63
CA PRO A 212 -8.80 34.63 -15.42
C PRO A 212 -9.44 34.81 -14.04
N GLU A 213 -9.82 33.70 -13.38
CA GLU A 213 -10.44 33.67 -12.05
C GLU A 213 -9.42 33.39 -10.94
N TYR A 214 -8.12 33.55 -11.22
CA TYR A 214 -7.05 33.33 -10.25
C TYR A 214 -7.22 34.15 -8.96
N PHE A 215 -7.00 33.48 -7.83
CA PHE A 215 -6.95 34.09 -6.50
C PHE A 215 -5.84 33.48 -5.63
N ALA A 216 -5.46 34.19 -4.58
CA ALA A 216 -4.43 33.73 -3.65
C ALA A 216 -4.88 32.47 -2.89
N GLY A 217 -4.09 31.40 -2.94
CA GLY A 217 -4.42 30.10 -2.33
C GLY A 217 -5.10 29.11 -3.29
N MET A 218 -5.40 29.49 -4.53
CA MET A 218 -5.95 28.59 -5.54
C MET A 218 -5.03 27.38 -5.79
N LYS A 219 -3.71 27.61 -5.81
CA LYS A 219 -2.71 26.54 -5.98
C LYS A 219 -2.75 25.54 -4.81
N ASP A 220 -2.82 26.03 -3.58
CA ASP A 220 -2.94 25.21 -2.37
C ASP A 220 -4.21 24.35 -2.40
N GLN A 221 -5.35 24.93 -2.77
CA GLN A 221 -6.60 24.20 -2.93
C GLN A 221 -6.50 23.09 -3.99
N CYS A 222 -5.89 23.37 -5.15
CA CYS A 222 -5.68 22.37 -6.19
C CYS A 222 -4.79 21.22 -5.70
N ILE A 223 -3.71 21.51 -4.97
CA ILE A 223 -2.81 20.49 -4.40
C ILE A 223 -3.55 19.64 -3.36
N LEU A 224 -4.29 20.28 -2.44
CA LEU A 224 -5.09 19.60 -1.42
C LEU A 224 -6.15 18.69 -2.04
N ALA A 225 -6.87 19.17 -3.06
CA ALA A 225 -7.88 18.40 -3.79
C ALA A 225 -7.26 17.20 -4.53
N ALA A 226 -6.15 17.42 -5.26
CA ALA A 226 -5.46 16.35 -5.97
C ALA A 226 -4.95 15.25 -5.01
N ALA A 227 -4.47 15.65 -3.83
CA ALA A 227 -4.00 14.71 -2.81
C ALA A 227 -5.09 13.75 -2.35
N GLN A 228 -6.36 14.19 -2.30
CA GLN A 228 -7.47 13.35 -1.82
C GLN A 228 -7.65 12.09 -2.67
N TYR A 229 -7.48 12.18 -3.99
CA TYR A 229 -7.57 11.01 -4.86
C TYR A 229 -6.48 9.98 -4.57
N ILE A 230 -5.27 10.44 -4.24
CA ILE A 230 -4.19 9.54 -3.84
C ILE A 230 -4.48 8.88 -2.50
N LEU A 231 -4.82 9.69 -1.50
CA LEU A 231 -5.00 9.24 -0.12
C LEU A 231 -6.15 8.26 0.02
N TRP A 232 -7.25 8.48 -0.71
CA TRP A 232 -8.48 7.69 -0.53
C TRP A 232 -8.76 6.68 -1.63
N SER A 233 -8.29 6.92 -2.86
CA SER A 233 -8.57 6.04 -4.01
C SER A 233 -7.32 5.57 -4.77
N GLY A 234 -6.11 6.00 -4.38
CA GLY A 234 -4.91 5.89 -5.22
C GLY A 234 -4.52 4.46 -5.63
N GLN A 235 -4.81 3.48 -4.78
CA GLN A 235 -4.62 2.05 -5.10
C GLN A 235 -5.49 1.61 -6.27
N GLU A 236 -6.78 1.98 -6.25
CA GLU A 236 -7.72 1.64 -7.32
C GLU A 236 -7.36 2.38 -8.60
N GLN A 237 -6.93 3.65 -8.51
CA GLN A 237 -6.48 4.41 -9.67
C GLN A 237 -5.23 3.80 -10.30
N PHE A 238 -4.27 3.35 -9.49
CA PHE A 238 -3.08 2.70 -10.00
C PHE A 238 -3.38 1.35 -10.66
N LYS A 239 -4.31 0.55 -10.11
CA LYS A 239 -4.78 -0.68 -10.76
C LYS A 239 -5.38 -0.38 -12.14
N ARG A 240 -6.17 0.69 -12.26
CA ARG A 240 -6.80 1.10 -13.53
C ARG A 240 -5.79 1.44 -14.64
N LEU A 241 -4.59 1.94 -14.31
CA LEU A 241 -3.50 2.12 -15.29
C LEU A 241 -3.15 0.84 -16.06
N SER A 242 -3.43 -0.33 -15.49
CA SER A 242 -3.13 -1.62 -16.13
C SER A 242 -4.15 -2.05 -17.19
N PHE A 243 -5.34 -1.43 -17.25
CA PHE A 243 -6.46 -1.89 -18.08
C PHE A 243 -7.09 -0.81 -18.97
N ILE A 244 -6.80 0.47 -18.77
CA ILE A 244 -7.46 1.59 -19.50
C ILE A 244 -7.01 1.75 -20.97
N GLY A 245 -6.05 0.95 -21.44
CA GLY A 245 -5.34 1.18 -22.71
C GLY A 245 -6.13 1.09 -24.02
N GLU A 246 -7.32 0.48 -24.08
CA GLU A 246 -7.97 0.19 -25.38
C GLU A 246 -9.48 0.49 -25.46
N ASP A 247 -10.20 0.67 -24.34
CA ASP A 247 -11.67 0.76 -24.31
C ASP A 247 -12.26 2.15 -23.96
N VAL A 248 -11.44 3.20 -23.89
CA VAL A 248 -11.93 4.56 -23.60
C VAL A 248 -12.43 5.21 -24.88
N ASP A 249 -13.66 5.74 -24.85
CA ASP A 249 -14.25 6.41 -26.00
C ASP A 249 -13.50 7.71 -26.34
N PRO A 250 -13.51 8.13 -27.62
CA PRO A 250 -12.77 9.32 -28.06
C PRO A 250 -13.17 10.62 -27.37
N ALA A 251 -14.42 10.78 -26.92
CA ALA A 251 -14.86 11.99 -26.24
C ALA A 251 -14.23 12.07 -24.84
N THR A 252 -14.22 10.97 -24.11
CA THR A 252 -13.53 10.90 -22.81
C THR A 252 -12.01 11.14 -22.97
N LEU A 253 -11.37 10.56 -23.99
CA LEU A 253 -9.94 10.82 -24.25
C LEU A 253 -9.65 12.31 -24.55
N GLN A 254 -10.57 12.98 -25.25
CA GLN A 254 -10.48 14.42 -25.51
C GLN A 254 -10.55 15.23 -24.22
N ASP A 255 -11.44 14.86 -23.29
CA ASP A 255 -11.55 15.49 -21.97
C ASP A 255 -10.31 15.26 -21.10
N TRP A 256 -9.58 14.17 -21.36
CA TRP A 256 -8.35 13.80 -20.69
C TRP A 256 -7.09 14.33 -21.39
N LYS A 257 -7.21 15.34 -22.26
CA LYS A 257 -6.04 16.02 -22.82
C LYS A 257 -5.13 16.57 -21.71
N PRO A 258 -3.80 16.57 -21.93
CA PRO A 258 -2.84 17.12 -20.98
C PRO A 258 -2.90 18.65 -20.92
N GLY A 259 -2.48 19.18 -19.77
CA GLY A 259 -2.23 20.61 -19.58
C GLY A 259 -0.87 21.04 -20.16
N PRO A 260 -0.63 22.35 -20.31
CA PRO A 260 0.54 22.91 -21.01
C PRO A 260 1.90 22.55 -20.39
N LEU A 261 1.95 22.19 -19.10
CA LEU A 261 3.20 21.85 -18.41
C LEU A 261 3.59 20.37 -18.57
N TYR A 262 2.73 19.53 -19.16
CA TYR A 262 3.03 18.11 -19.41
C TYR A 262 3.13 17.79 -20.91
N TYR A 263 4.31 17.38 -21.35
CA TYR A 263 4.63 17.12 -22.76
C TYR A 263 4.52 15.65 -23.18
N GLY A 264 4.03 14.77 -22.30
CA GLY A 264 3.90 13.34 -22.59
C GLY A 264 2.58 12.98 -23.29
N HIS A 265 2.31 11.67 -23.39
CA HIS A 265 1.08 11.18 -24.02
C HIS A 265 -0.17 11.53 -23.20
N GLY A 266 -1.21 12.01 -23.88
CA GLY A 266 -2.53 12.27 -23.29
C GLY A 266 -3.22 11.00 -22.77
N GLY A 267 -4.31 11.19 -22.03
CA GLY A 267 -5.03 10.11 -21.35
C GLY A 267 -4.44 9.77 -19.98
N PHE A 268 -4.79 8.60 -19.44
CA PHE A 268 -4.33 8.16 -18.13
C PHE A 268 -3.21 7.12 -18.24
N THR A 269 -1.97 7.60 -18.20
CA THR A 269 -0.77 6.81 -18.48
C THR A 269 0.19 6.76 -17.29
N LEU A 270 1.08 5.77 -17.26
CA LEU A 270 2.10 5.64 -16.22
C LEU A 270 3.06 6.84 -16.19
N ASP A 271 3.39 7.42 -17.34
CA ASP A 271 4.28 8.58 -17.40
C ASP A 271 3.60 9.84 -16.85
N ARG A 272 2.30 10.01 -17.11
CA ARG A 272 1.51 11.10 -16.53
C ARG A 272 1.35 10.93 -15.02
N TRP A 273 1.14 9.70 -14.55
CA TRP A 273 1.15 9.37 -13.12
C TRP A 273 2.49 9.71 -12.44
N ARG A 274 3.62 9.39 -13.08
CA ARG A 274 4.96 9.76 -12.59
C ARG A 274 5.16 11.27 -12.54
N PHE A 275 4.62 11.99 -13.52
CA PHE A 275 4.67 13.45 -13.54
C PHE A 275 3.90 14.05 -12.35
N TRP A 276 2.68 13.60 -12.07
CA TRP A 276 1.93 14.04 -10.88
C TRP A 276 2.65 13.71 -9.57
N LYS A 277 3.27 12.53 -9.47
CA LYS A 277 4.12 12.17 -8.32
C LYS A 277 5.27 13.16 -8.12
N ALA A 278 5.89 13.63 -9.21
CA ALA A 278 6.92 14.67 -9.13
C ALA A 278 6.33 16.04 -8.74
N GLY A 279 5.11 16.34 -9.20
CA GLY A 279 4.35 17.53 -8.80
C GLY A 279 4.11 17.60 -7.29
N PHE A 280 3.65 16.51 -6.66
CA PHE A 280 3.50 16.46 -5.20
C PHE A 280 4.81 16.67 -4.45
N ARG A 281 5.92 16.11 -4.95
CA ARG A 281 7.24 16.35 -4.35
C ARG A 281 7.62 17.82 -4.43
N ALA A 282 7.47 18.43 -5.61
CA ALA A 282 7.78 19.85 -5.80
C ALA A 282 6.91 20.73 -4.89
N ALA A 283 5.62 20.43 -4.76
CA ALA A 283 4.72 21.13 -3.85
C ALA A 283 5.15 21.03 -2.39
N ALA A 284 5.56 19.84 -1.92
CA ALA A 284 6.02 19.65 -0.53
C ALA A 284 7.31 20.44 -0.20
N GLU A 285 8.16 20.66 -1.19
CA GLU A 285 9.45 21.36 -1.05
C GLU A 285 9.32 22.89 -1.24
N ASP A 286 8.22 23.37 -1.82
CA ASP A 286 8.01 24.78 -2.17
C ASP A 286 7.58 25.62 -0.96
N SER A 287 8.47 26.51 -0.48
CA SER A 287 8.17 27.41 0.65
C SER A 287 7.04 28.42 0.38
N GLY A 288 6.65 28.62 -0.88
CA GLY A 288 5.50 29.43 -1.27
C GLY A 288 4.15 28.74 -1.07
N ILE A 289 4.14 27.43 -0.81
CA ILE A 289 2.94 26.63 -0.53
C ILE A 289 2.68 26.59 0.98
N GLU A 290 1.42 26.74 1.36
CA GLU A 290 1.00 26.74 2.75
C GLU A 290 1.37 25.44 3.47
N ALA A 291 1.59 25.54 4.77
CA ALA A 291 2.10 24.42 5.57
C ALA A 291 1.15 23.21 5.57
N GLU A 292 -0.17 23.42 5.44
CA GLU A 292 -1.14 22.34 5.33
C GLU A 292 -1.02 21.60 4.00
N ALA A 293 -1.08 22.34 2.87
CA ALA A 293 -0.94 21.77 1.54
C ALA A 293 0.38 21.01 1.37
N ARG A 294 1.49 21.53 1.92
CA ARG A 294 2.78 20.80 1.95
C ARG A 294 2.71 19.48 2.72
N ARG A 295 2.16 19.48 3.94
CA ARG A 295 2.01 18.25 4.74
C ARG A 295 1.13 17.22 4.05
N VAL A 296 0.06 17.65 3.42
CA VAL A 296 -0.87 16.78 2.69
C VAL A 296 -0.23 16.25 1.40
N ALA A 297 0.57 17.05 0.72
CA ALA A 297 1.38 16.60 -0.42
C ALA A 297 2.42 15.55 -0.02
N ASP A 298 3.09 15.71 1.13
CA ASP A 298 3.98 14.69 1.70
C ASP A 298 3.24 13.39 2.02
N ALA A 299 2.05 13.48 2.63
CA ALA A 299 1.22 12.32 2.91
C ALA A 299 0.81 11.59 1.62
N ALA A 300 0.42 12.33 0.58
CA ALA A 300 0.13 11.77 -0.73
C ALA A 300 1.37 11.11 -1.36
N LEU A 301 2.57 11.70 -1.21
CA LEU A 301 3.81 11.11 -1.71
C LEU A 301 4.16 9.78 -1.00
N ILE A 302 3.90 9.70 0.30
CA ILE A 302 4.04 8.47 1.10
C ILE A 302 3.06 7.41 0.59
N GLU A 303 1.77 7.76 0.44
CA GLU A 303 0.77 6.81 -0.05
C GLU A 303 1.03 6.38 -1.50
N LEU A 304 1.43 7.28 -2.41
CA LEU A 304 1.92 6.95 -3.76
C LEU A 304 3.12 6.01 -3.78
N SER A 305 3.84 5.89 -2.66
CA SER A 305 4.94 4.95 -2.50
C SER A 305 4.49 3.62 -1.89
N LYS A 306 3.37 3.62 -1.15
CA LYS A 306 2.67 2.43 -0.62
C LYS A 306 1.66 1.83 -1.61
N THR A 307 1.20 2.57 -2.62
CA THR A 307 0.23 2.12 -3.65
C THR A 307 0.78 1.17 -4.71
N ALA A 308 2.00 0.71 -4.50
CA ALA A 308 2.61 -0.40 -5.21
C ALA A 308 2.02 -1.73 -4.66
N PRO A 309 1.49 -2.66 -5.50
CA PRO A 309 0.82 -3.87 -5.03
C PRO A 309 1.63 -4.64 -3.97
N VAL A 310 1.11 -4.83 -2.77
CA VAL A 310 1.78 -5.63 -1.73
C VAL A 310 1.84 -7.08 -2.19
N LEU A 311 3.05 -7.59 -2.42
CA LEU A 311 3.27 -8.99 -2.78
C LEU A 311 3.40 -9.88 -1.55
N TYR A 312 3.84 -9.32 -0.43
CA TYR A 312 4.06 -10.05 0.82
C TYR A 312 4.12 -9.08 2.02
N GLU A 313 3.45 -9.45 3.11
CA GLU A 313 3.48 -8.74 4.38
C GLU A 313 3.46 -9.75 5.54
N ALA A 314 4.57 -9.84 6.29
CA ALA A 314 4.65 -10.64 7.52
C ALA A 314 5.85 -10.23 8.37
N GLY A 315 5.70 -10.29 9.71
CA GLY A 315 6.83 -10.15 10.65
C GLY A 315 7.57 -8.81 10.59
N GLY A 316 6.87 -7.72 10.21
CA GLY A 316 7.45 -6.40 10.05
C GLY A 316 8.11 -6.15 8.68
N THR A 317 8.22 -7.15 7.81
CA THR A 317 8.71 -7.01 6.43
C THR A 317 7.57 -6.72 5.46
N HIS A 318 7.77 -5.73 4.60
CA HIS A 318 6.81 -5.30 3.59
C HIS A 318 7.44 -5.38 2.20
N ILE A 319 6.82 -6.11 1.27
CA ILE A 319 7.27 -6.19 -0.13
C ILE A 319 6.17 -5.65 -1.03
N VAL A 320 6.49 -4.65 -1.84
CA VAL A 320 5.56 -3.98 -2.75
C VAL A 320 6.05 -4.07 -4.20
N ARG A 321 5.15 -4.25 -5.15
CA ARG A 321 5.40 -4.35 -6.58
C ARG A 321 5.49 -2.96 -7.19
N LEU A 322 6.64 -2.56 -7.71
CA LEU A 322 6.80 -1.21 -8.29
C LEU A 322 6.43 -1.14 -9.78
N SER A 323 6.59 -2.25 -10.51
CA SER A 323 6.29 -2.36 -11.95
C SER A 323 6.14 -3.83 -12.34
N LYS A 324 5.99 -4.16 -13.64
CA LYS A 324 6.08 -5.55 -14.15
C LYS A 324 7.44 -6.21 -13.92
N ALA A 325 8.52 -5.45 -13.69
CA ALA A 325 9.87 -5.98 -13.54
C ALA A 325 10.48 -5.75 -12.15
N LEU A 326 9.86 -4.93 -11.28
CA LEU A 326 10.48 -4.47 -10.05
C LEU A 326 9.61 -4.68 -8.81
N ILE A 327 10.27 -4.85 -7.67
CA ILE A 327 9.70 -4.78 -6.32
C ILE A 327 10.52 -3.84 -5.44
N MET A 328 9.93 -3.44 -4.32
CA MET A 328 10.60 -2.80 -3.21
C MET A 328 10.35 -3.62 -1.95
N LYS A 329 11.42 -3.97 -1.24
CA LYS A 329 11.38 -4.59 0.09
C LYS A 329 11.72 -3.52 1.14
N GLY A 330 10.96 -3.47 2.22
CA GLY A 330 11.17 -2.57 3.36
C GLY A 330 10.71 -3.20 4.67
N GLY A 331 10.74 -2.44 5.76
CA GLY A 331 10.25 -2.88 7.07
C GLY A 331 11.32 -2.93 8.17
N GLU A 332 10.87 -3.24 9.39
CA GLU A 332 11.67 -3.12 10.62
C GLU A 332 12.95 -3.95 10.63
N LEU A 333 13.00 -5.02 9.83
CA LEU A 333 14.10 -5.98 9.75
C LEU A 333 14.92 -5.88 8.47
N THR A 334 14.55 -5.02 7.52
CA THR A 334 15.28 -4.86 6.25
C THR A 334 16.52 -4.01 6.47
N ARG A 335 17.69 -4.50 6.05
CA ARG A 335 19.00 -3.90 6.33
C ARG A 335 19.84 -3.74 5.06
N PRO A 336 20.72 -2.72 4.96
CA PRO A 336 21.58 -2.52 3.80
C PRO A 336 22.49 -3.72 3.46
N CYS A 337 22.86 -4.52 4.47
CA CYS A 337 23.68 -5.72 4.27
C CYS A 337 23.01 -6.77 3.38
N GLU A 338 21.68 -6.86 3.36
CA GLU A 338 20.95 -7.78 2.50
C GLU A 338 21.18 -7.45 1.01
N ALA A 339 21.06 -6.17 0.66
CA ALA A 339 21.29 -5.68 -0.70
C ALA A 339 22.76 -5.81 -1.13
N ALA A 340 23.69 -5.49 -0.22
CA ALA A 340 25.12 -5.68 -0.45
C ALA A 340 25.45 -7.15 -0.74
N MET A 341 24.80 -8.08 -0.02
CA MET A 341 25.01 -9.51 -0.24
C MET A 341 24.52 -9.95 -1.62
N MET A 342 23.29 -9.60 -2.02
CA MET A 342 22.78 -9.95 -3.34
C MET A 342 23.67 -9.38 -4.46
N THR A 343 24.19 -8.17 -4.29
CA THR A 343 25.15 -7.56 -5.23
C THR A 343 26.46 -8.35 -5.32
N LEU A 344 27.01 -8.78 -4.17
CA LEU A 344 28.21 -9.60 -4.12
C LEU A 344 28.00 -10.96 -4.80
N ILE A 345 26.87 -11.62 -4.51
CA ILE A 345 26.52 -12.93 -5.06
C ILE A 345 26.37 -12.87 -6.58
N GLN A 346 25.66 -11.85 -7.07
CA GLN A 346 25.48 -11.63 -8.50
C GLN A 346 26.81 -11.39 -9.22
N ALA A 347 27.79 -10.75 -8.55
CA ALA A 347 29.10 -10.47 -9.12
C ALA A 347 30.07 -11.67 -9.07
N GLN A 348 29.98 -12.51 -8.05
CA GLN A 348 31.01 -13.52 -7.73
C GLN A 348 30.55 -14.97 -7.94
N THR A 349 29.28 -15.20 -8.26
CA THR A 349 28.70 -16.55 -8.36
C THR A 349 27.74 -16.70 -9.53
N SER A 350 27.37 -17.94 -9.84
CA SER A 350 26.30 -18.26 -10.80
C SER A 350 24.91 -18.35 -10.14
N ILE A 351 24.80 -18.03 -8.84
CA ILE A 351 23.55 -18.06 -8.09
C ILE A 351 22.62 -16.98 -8.64
N ARG A 352 21.38 -17.38 -8.95
CA ARG A 352 20.33 -16.47 -9.41
C ARG A 352 19.71 -15.77 -8.20
N VAL A 353 19.97 -14.47 -8.09
CA VAL A 353 19.39 -13.58 -7.09
C VAL A 353 18.78 -12.36 -7.78
N PRO A 354 17.73 -11.75 -7.22
CA PRO A 354 17.18 -10.51 -7.77
C PRO A 354 18.27 -9.44 -7.91
N LYS A 355 18.34 -8.78 -9.07
CA LYS A 355 19.26 -7.65 -9.24
C LYS A 355 18.83 -6.50 -8.35
N VAL A 356 19.75 -6.00 -7.52
CA VAL A 356 19.53 -4.78 -6.75
C VAL A 356 19.73 -3.57 -7.65
N HIS A 357 18.73 -2.68 -7.71
CA HIS A 357 18.79 -1.44 -8.47
C HIS A 357 19.05 -0.22 -7.58
N ARG A 358 18.54 -0.24 -6.35
CA ARG A 358 18.70 0.88 -5.42
C ARG A 358 18.54 0.44 -3.96
N VAL A 359 19.30 1.06 -3.07
CA VAL A 359 19.12 0.98 -1.62
C VAL A 359 18.84 2.40 -1.10
N ILE A 360 17.81 2.55 -0.28
CA ILE A 360 17.44 3.83 0.35
C ILE A 360 17.51 3.62 1.86
N ASN A 361 18.49 4.23 2.53
CA ASN A 361 18.61 4.14 3.97
C ASN A 361 17.55 5.00 4.66
N ILE A 362 16.97 4.49 5.74
CA ILE A 362 15.99 5.18 6.58
C ILE A 362 16.67 5.45 7.92
N GLU A 363 16.77 6.73 8.30
CA GLU A 363 17.28 7.12 9.60
C GLU A 363 16.37 6.61 10.72
N CYS A 364 16.92 5.81 11.64
CA CYS A 364 16.17 5.24 12.76
C CYS A 364 16.32 6.12 14.01
N VAL A 365 15.19 6.36 14.69
CA VAL A 365 15.14 7.10 15.96
C VAL A 365 15.74 6.27 17.12
N ASP A 366 15.77 4.94 16.99
CA ASP A 366 16.38 4.03 17.97
C ASP A 366 17.61 3.31 17.38
N PRO A 367 18.83 3.54 17.91
CA PRO A 367 20.06 2.93 17.41
C PRO A 367 20.22 1.44 17.76
N TYR A 368 19.34 0.84 18.58
CA TYR A 368 19.54 -0.54 19.06
C TYR A 368 19.56 -1.60 17.95
N TYR A 369 18.77 -1.40 16.88
CA TYR A 369 18.63 -2.38 15.79
C TYR A 369 19.32 -1.99 14.47
N GLY A 370 20.08 -0.89 14.45
CA GLY A 370 20.81 -0.38 13.28
C GLY A 370 19.93 0.29 12.22
N GLU A 371 20.57 0.74 11.11
CA GLU A 371 19.91 1.43 9.99
C GLU A 371 18.91 0.53 9.26
N GLN A 372 17.66 0.98 9.13
CA GLN A 372 16.66 0.36 8.27
C GLN A 372 16.88 0.82 6.82
N CYS A 373 16.42 0.04 5.83
CA CYS A 373 16.45 0.48 4.44
C CYS A 373 15.28 -0.05 3.61
N LEU A 374 15.07 0.60 2.46
CA LEU A 374 14.27 0.09 1.35
C LEU A 374 15.22 -0.43 0.27
N ILE A 375 14.92 -1.61 -0.27
CA ILE A 375 15.67 -2.25 -1.35
C ILE A 375 14.77 -2.33 -2.57
N VAL A 376 15.14 -1.65 -3.65
CA VAL A 376 14.49 -1.79 -4.96
C VAL A 376 15.27 -2.82 -5.76
N MET A 377 14.60 -3.89 -6.18
CA MET A 377 15.22 -5.00 -6.89
C MET A 377 14.28 -5.62 -7.94
N ASP A 378 14.82 -6.53 -8.75
CA ASP A 378 14.03 -7.29 -9.71
C ASP A 378 12.89 -8.04 -9.02
N PHE A 379 11.76 -8.13 -9.70
CA PHE A 379 10.75 -9.14 -9.42
C PHE A 379 11.04 -10.38 -10.21
N ILE A 380 10.94 -11.52 -9.54
CA ILE A 380 11.06 -12.81 -10.17
C ILE A 380 9.66 -13.35 -10.43
N GLU A 381 9.26 -13.36 -11.70
CA GLU A 381 8.00 -13.98 -12.11
C GLU A 381 8.11 -15.50 -12.02
N GLY A 382 7.21 -16.11 -11.24
CA GLY A 382 7.24 -17.53 -10.95
C GLY A 382 6.44 -17.89 -9.71
N GLU A 383 6.42 -19.18 -9.38
CA GLU A 383 5.79 -19.71 -8.17
C GLU A 383 6.88 -20.08 -7.16
N THR A 384 6.60 -19.91 -5.87
CA THR A 384 7.54 -20.36 -4.84
C THR A 384 7.61 -21.88 -4.83
N VAL A 385 8.75 -22.44 -4.43
CA VAL A 385 8.88 -23.88 -4.28
C VAL A 385 7.89 -24.37 -3.22
N GLU A 386 7.62 -23.59 -2.18
CA GLU A 386 6.63 -23.91 -1.15
C GLU A 386 5.23 -24.19 -1.72
N THR A 387 4.75 -23.40 -2.69
CA THR A 387 3.40 -23.59 -3.24
C THR A 387 3.31 -24.78 -4.19
N ILE A 388 4.38 -25.08 -4.94
CA ILE A 388 4.36 -26.13 -5.95
C ILE A 388 4.87 -27.48 -5.42
N TRP A 389 5.53 -27.52 -4.26
CA TRP A 389 6.28 -28.70 -3.80
C TRP A 389 5.43 -29.97 -3.72
N ASP A 390 4.24 -29.88 -3.13
CA ASP A 390 3.37 -31.02 -2.89
C ASP A 390 2.82 -31.63 -4.18
N ASN A 391 2.63 -30.79 -5.20
CA ASN A 391 2.15 -31.19 -6.53
C ASN A 391 3.28 -31.50 -7.52
N ALA A 392 4.54 -31.22 -7.17
CA ALA A 392 5.68 -31.46 -8.03
C ALA A 392 6.01 -32.96 -8.15
N SER A 393 6.24 -33.40 -9.39
CA SER A 393 6.76 -34.74 -9.69
C SER A 393 8.15 -34.96 -9.07
N GLU A 394 8.55 -36.22 -8.92
CA GLU A 394 9.88 -36.56 -8.39
C GLU A 394 11.01 -35.97 -9.25
N GLU A 395 10.82 -35.91 -10.57
CA GLU A 395 11.76 -35.28 -11.50
C GLU A 395 11.84 -33.77 -11.29
N GLN A 396 10.71 -33.07 -11.09
CA GLN A 396 10.69 -31.64 -10.77
C GLN A 396 11.36 -31.34 -9.42
N ARG A 397 11.09 -32.15 -8.38
CA ARG A 397 11.73 -32.03 -7.06
C ARG A 397 13.24 -32.26 -7.14
N LYS A 398 13.68 -33.25 -7.93
CA LYS A 398 15.10 -33.48 -8.23
C LYS A 398 15.68 -32.30 -8.98
N GLY A 399 14.98 -31.75 -9.97
CA GLY A 399 15.32 -30.55 -10.73
C GLY A 399 15.59 -29.34 -9.82
N ILE A 400 14.62 -28.98 -8.98
CA ILE A 400 14.69 -27.87 -8.01
C ILE A 400 15.89 -28.01 -7.07
N THR A 401 16.18 -29.24 -6.62
CA THR A 401 17.29 -29.52 -5.71
C THR A 401 18.61 -29.81 -6.43
N SER A 402 18.63 -29.87 -7.77
CA SER A 402 19.80 -30.28 -8.58
C SER A 402 20.62 -29.12 -9.15
N THR A 403 20.22 -27.88 -8.88
CA THR A 403 21.07 -26.70 -9.09
C THR A 403 22.22 -26.67 -8.08
N GLN A 404 23.08 -27.70 -8.12
CA GLN A 404 24.21 -27.92 -7.21
C GLN A 404 25.14 -26.69 -7.13
N ASP A 405 25.34 -25.98 -8.25
CA ASP A 405 26.10 -24.73 -8.33
C ASP A 405 25.52 -23.60 -7.47
N GLN A 406 24.24 -23.69 -7.06
CA GLN A 406 23.60 -22.70 -6.19
C GLN A 406 23.90 -22.90 -4.70
N TRP A 407 24.28 -24.11 -4.30
CA TRP A 407 24.39 -24.52 -2.90
C TRP A 407 25.83 -24.61 -2.41
N ASP A 408 26.79 -24.61 -3.34
CA ASP A 408 28.23 -24.55 -3.07
C ASP A 408 28.78 -23.16 -3.42
N ALA A 409 28.51 -22.16 -2.56
CA ALA A 409 29.13 -20.83 -2.61
C ALA A 409 30.64 -20.86 -2.22
N ARG A 410 31.38 -21.87 -2.70
CA ARG A 410 32.80 -22.13 -2.39
C ARG A 410 33.76 -21.07 -2.94
N HIS A 411 33.27 -20.09 -3.70
CA HIS A 411 34.11 -19.26 -4.57
C HIS A 411 34.32 -17.81 -4.11
N VAL A 412 33.76 -17.37 -2.97
CA VAL A 412 33.82 -15.94 -2.58
C VAL A 412 34.87 -15.62 -1.51
N CYS A 413 35.37 -16.60 -0.74
CA CYS A 413 36.34 -16.32 0.31
C CYS A 413 37.66 -17.06 0.08
N GLY A 414 38.71 -16.28 -0.19
CA GLY A 414 40.10 -16.76 -0.13
C GLY A 414 40.40 -17.29 1.27
N SER A 415 41.33 -18.25 1.35
CA SER A 415 41.86 -18.80 2.59
C SER A 415 42.55 -17.70 3.41
N GLU A 416 41.84 -17.05 4.33
CA GLU A 416 42.47 -16.26 5.39
C GLU A 416 42.66 -17.10 6.66
N PRO A 417 43.71 -16.82 7.47
CA PRO A 417 44.05 -17.63 8.62
C PRO A 417 43.01 -17.48 9.74
N GLY A 418 42.44 -18.62 10.15
CA GLY A 418 41.64 -18.90 11.34
C GLY A 418 41.19 -17.72 12.21
N LEU A 419 39.88 -17.45 12.20
CA LEU A 419 39.23 -16.58 13.17
C LEU A 419 39.24 -17.25 14.57
N GLN A 420 40.23 -16.93 15.41
CA GLN A 420 40.22 -17.28 16.83
C GLN A 420 39.37 -16.26 17.61
N THR A 421 38.05 -16.46 17.69
CA THR A 421 37.19 -15.71 18.61
C THR A 421 37.23 -16.35 20.00
N GLY A 422 38.30 -16.09 20.75
CA GLY A 422 38.42 -16.49 22.15
C GLY A 422 37.77 -15.49 23.10
N ALA A 423 36.52 -15.73 23.52
CA ALA A 423 36.10 -15.42 24.88
C ALA A 423 36.18 -16.72 25.69
N PRO A 424 36.63 -16.69 26.97
CA PRO A 424 36.75 -17.92 27.74
C PRO A 424 35.35 -18.47 28.04
N ALA A 425 34.94 -19.48 27.28
CA ALA A 425 33.87 -20.37 27.69
C ALA A 425 34.40 -21.31 28.80
N ALA A 426 33.53 -21.78 29.68
CA ALA A 426 33.88 -22.77 30.70
C ALA A 426 34.65 -23.94 30.08
N ALA A 427 35.64 -24.51 30.79
CA ALA A 427 36.56 -25.53 30.27
C ALA A 427 35.89 -26.80 29.68
N SER A 428 34.58 -26.96 29.86
CA SER A 428 33.75 -28.04 29.31
C SER A 428 33.12 -27.74 27.94
N VAL A 429 33.20 -26.52 27.41
CA VAL A 429 32.62 -26.16 26.11
C VAL A 429 33.69 -26.30 25.02
N PRO A 430 33.50 -27.18 24.01
CA PRO A 430 34.45 -27.33 22.92
C PRO A 430 34.71 -25.98 22.24
N PRO A 431 35.98 -25.59 22.02
CA PRO A 431 36.27 -24.34 21.30
C PRO A 431 35.71 -24.44 19.88
N PHE A 432 35.02 -23.38 19.45
CA PHE A 432 34.56 -23.26 18.08
C PHE A 432 35.78 -23.15 17.15
N ARG A 433 35.99 -24.15 16.30
CA ARG A 433 37.11 -24.19 15.36
C ARG A 433 36.59 -24.45 13.96
N SER A 434 36.65 -23.44 13.11
CA SER A 434 36.51 -23.61 11.67
C SER A 434 37.77 -23.13 10.97
N ASN A 435 38.25 -23.94 10.03
CA ASN A 435 39.41 -23.60 9.20
C ASN A 435 39.00 -23.01 7.85
N GLN A 436 37.69 -22.93 7.57
CA GLN A 436 37.15 -22.43 6.32
C GLN A 436 35.88 -21.62 6.57
N LEU A 437 35.85 -20.41 6.01
CA LEU A 437 34.69 -19.54 6.00
C LEU A 437 34.13 -19.49 4.57
N VAL A 438 32.82 -19.56 4.46
CA VAL A 438 32.09 -19.52 3.21
C VAL A 438 30.91 -18.56 3.33
N LEU A 439 30.44 -18.07 2.18
CA LEU A 439 29.20 -17.33 2.13
C LEU A 439 28.03 -18.30 2.36
N THR A 440 27.14 -17.96 3.29
CA THR A 440 25.99 -18.80 3.63
C THR A 440 24.72 -17.98 3.61
N HIS A 441 23.60 -18.59 3.22
CA HIS A 441 22.31 -17.92 3.13
C HIS A 441 21.66 -17.74 4.51
N GLY A 442 21.75 -18.73 5.39
CA GLY A 442 21.18 -18.69 6.75
C GLY A 442 19.65 -18.86 6.83
N ASP A 443 18.96 -19.05 5.70
CA ASP A 443 17.50 -19.27 5.65
C ASP A 443 17.03 -20.00 4.39
N ILE A 444 17.72 -21.08 4.04
CA ILE A 444 17.31 -21.91 2.91
C ILE A 444 16.03 -22.65 3.29
N ALA A 445 14.93 -22.35 2.61
CA ALA A 445 13.62 -22.97 2.80
C ALA A 445 12.77 -22.81 1.54
N PRO A 446 11.79 -23.69 1.27
CA PRO A 446 10.96 -23.64 0.05
C PRO A 446 10.34 -22.26 -0.25
N ARG A 447 9.98 -21.48 0.78
CA ARG A 447 9.43 -20.12 0.63
C ARG A 447 10.40 -19.11 0.01
N ASN A 448 11.69 -19.36 0.14
CA ASN A 448 12.77 -18.49 -0.34
C ASN A 448 13.33 -18.94 -1.70
N LEU A 449 12.71 -19.94 -2.34
CA LEU A 449 13.06 -20.40 -3.68
C LEU A 449 11.89 -20.09 -4.62
N ILE A 450 12.16 -19.45 -5.76
CA ILE A 450 11.17 -19.19 -6.81
C ILE A 450 11.55 -19.97 -8.07
N ARG A 451 10.62 -20.75 -8.61
CA ARG A 451 10.77 -21.36 -9.93
C ARG A 451 10.34 -20.34 -10.99
N GLY A 452 11.31 -19.79 -11.71
CA GLY A 452 11.10 -18.76 -12.73
C GLY A 452 10.18 -19.24 -13.84
N ALA A 453 9.17 -18.45 -14.19
CA ALA A 453 8.18 -18.79 -15.20
C ALA A 453 8.77 -18.88 -16.62
N ALA A 454 9.80 -18.07 -16.91
CA ALA A 454 10.38 -17.96 -18.24
C ALA A 454 11.33 -19.13 -18.61
N ASP A 455 12.15 -19.60 -17.67
CA ASP A 455 13.19 -20.59 -17.93
C ASP A 455 13.08 -21.85 -17.05
N GLY A 456 12.12 -21.89 -16.12
CA GLY A 456 11.94 -22.98 -15.17
C GLY A 456 13.07 -23.11 -14.15
N LYS A 457 14.03 -22.18 -14.12
CA LYS A 457 15.19 -22.22 -13.23
C LYS A 457 14.84 -21.62 -11.87
N VAL A 458 15.60 -22.01 -10.87
CA VAL A 458 15.37 -21.59 -9.49
C VAL A 458 16.12 -20.31 -9.17
N TRP A 459 15.44 -19.38 -8.51
CA TRP A 459 15.97 -18.16 -7.94
C TRP A 459 15.95 -18.26 -6.41
N LEU A 460 17.00 -17.77 -5.76
CA LEU A 460 17.12 -17.75 -4.30
C LEU A 460 16.96 -16.31 -3.81
N ILE A 461 15.99 -16.09 -2.92
CA ILE A 461 15.59 -14.77 -2.41
C ILE A 461 15.75 -14.69 -0.89
N ASP A 462 15.59 -13.50 -0.33
CA ASP A 462 15.62 -13.22 1.11
C ASP A 462 16.98 -13.51 1.78
N TRP A 463 17.98 -12.73 1.38
CA TRP A 463 19.35 -12.81 1.89
C TRP A 463 19.55 -12.05 3.21
N GLY A 464 18.47 -11.67 3.91
CA GLY A 464 18.55 -10.88 5.15
C GLY A 464 19.28 -11.57 6.31
N ARG A 465 19.40 -12.91 6.27
CA ARG A 465 20.13 -13.71 7.27
C ARG A 465 21.51 -14.19 6.81
N SER A 466 21.95 -13.73 5.65
CA SER A 466 23.19 -14.19 5.03
C SER A 466 24.43 -13.60 5.68
N GLY A 467 25.57 -14.24 5.44
CA GLY A 467 26.86 -13.75 5.92
C GLY A 467 28.00 -14.70 5.59
N ILE A 468 29.19 -14.38 6.11
CA ILE A 468 30.37 -15.22 6.01
C ILE A 468 30.48 -16.04 7.29
N TYR A 469 30.18 -17.34 7.18
CA TYR A 469 30.13 -18.25 8.31
C TYR A 469 30.93 -19.53 8.01
N PRO A 470 31.22 -20.35 9.03
CA PRO A 470 31.88 -21.62 8.80
C PRO A 470 31.17 -22.53 7.81
N LEU A 471 31.99 -23.30 7.11
CA LEU A 471 31.52 -24.38 6.26
C LEU A 471 30.57 -25.31 7.05
N GLY A 472 29.38 -25.53 6.50
CA GLY A 472 28.33 -26.35 7.12
C GLY A 472 27.25 -25.59 7.90
N MET A 473 27.31 -24.26 7.99
CA MET A 473 26.25 -23.46 8.64
C MET A 473 24.88 -23.63 7.96
N ASP A 474 24.82 -23.58 6.63
CA ASP A 474 23.56 -23.76 5.89
C ASP A 474 22.99 -25.17 6.06
N ALA A 475 23.83 -26.21 5.96
CA ALA A 475 23.43 -27.59 6.20
C ALA A 475 22.87 -27.80 7.62
N THR A 476 23.52 -27.17 8.62
CA THR A 476 23.07 -27.26 10.02
C THR A 476 21.75 -26.53 10.24
N THR A 477 21.59 -25.35 9.64
CA THR A 477 20.35 -24.55 9.73
C THR A 477 19.18 -25.28 9.05
N LEU A 478 19.44 -25.94 7.91
CA LEU A 478 18.50 -26.79 7.21
C LEU A 478 18.04 -27.98 8.07
N GLU A 479 18.98 -28.72 8.68
CA GLU A 479 18.65 -29.86 9.56
C GLU A 479 17.83 -29.41 10.79
N GLN A 480 18.19 -28.31 11.43
CA GLN A 480 17.44 -27.76 12.58
C GLN A 480 16.00 -27.39 12.21
N ARG A 481 15.75 -27.02 10.96
CA ARG A 481 14.43 -26.63 10.44
C ARG A 481 13.76 -27.74 9.63
N ARG A 482 14.34 -28.95 9.62
CA ARG A 482 13.83 -30.10 8.86
C ARG A 482 12.36 -30.39 9.11
N PHE A 483 11.88 -30.17 10.34
CA PHE A 483 10.47 -30.35 10.70
C PHE A 483 9.49 -29.49 9.88
N ARG A 484 9.94 -28.37 9.29
CA ARG A 484 9.10 -27.49 8.47
C ARG A 484 8.92 -27.98 7.04
N ALA A 485 9.90 -28.69 6.49
CA ALA A 485 9.86 -29.17 5.11
C ALA A 485 10.69 -30.47 4.93
N PRO A 486 10.29 -31.60 5.55
CA PRO A 486 11.15 -32.79 5.66
C PRO A 486 11.63 -33.33 4.31
N ALA A 487 10.71 -33.54 3.37
CA ALA A 487 11.05 -34.10 2.06
C ALA A 487 11.99 -33.19 1.23
N PHE A 488 11.82 -31.87 1.33
CA PHE A 488 12.70 -30.90 0.69
C PHE A 488 14.09 -30.92 1.33
N THR A 489 14.14 -30.84 2.65
CA THR A 489 15.38 -30.86 3.43
C THR A 489 16.17 -32.13 3.18
N ASP A 490 15.51 -33.30 3.16
CA ASP A 490 16.15 -34.60 2.95
C ASP A 490 16.80 -34.70 1.57
N LEU A 491 16.11 -34.22 0.52
CA LEU A 491 16.65 -34.20 -0.83
C LEU A 491 17.85 -33.26 -0.97
N LEU A 492 17.84 -32.11 -0.28
CA LEU A 492 18.94 -31.16 -0.33
C LEU A 492 20.14 -31.65 0.49
N LEU A 493 19.92 -32.20 1.67
CA LEU A 493 20.95 -32.79 2.55
C LEU A 493 21.61 -34.05 1.97
N ALA A 494 20.93 -34.75 1.05
CA ALA A 494 21.54 -35.83 0.29
C ALA A 494 22.57 -35.33 -0.75
N LYS A 495 22.55 -34.03 -1.08
CA LYS A 495 23.38 -33.41 -2.12
C LYS A 495 24.48 -32.52 -1.57
N ILE A 496 24.34 -31.97 -0.36
CA ILE A 496 25.36 -31.14 0.29
C ILE A 496 26.16 -31.95 1.31
N GLU A 497 27.45 -31.61 1.47
CA GLU A 497 28.29 -32.29 2.46
C GLU A 497 27.77 -32.03 3.88
N GLN A 498 27.54 -33.10 4.64
CA GLN A 498 27.03 -32.98 6.00
C GLN A 498 28.19 -32.77 6.98
N HIS A 499 28.31 -31.56 7.50
CA HIS A 499 29.32 -31.21 8.49
C HIS A 499 28.88 -31.59 9.92
N GLN A 500 28.67 -32.88 10.17
CA GLN A 500 28.10 -33.40 11.42
C GLN A 500 28.88 -33.01 12.69
N VAL A 501 30.20 -32.84 12.59
CA VAL A 501 31.03 -32.36 13.71
C VAL A 501 30.69 -30.91 14.04
N PHE A 502 30.58 -30.05 13.02
CA PHE A 502 30.19 -28.65 13.17
C PHE A 502 28.76 -28.53 13.73
N ALA A 503 27.82 -29.31 13.21
CA ALA A 503 26.43 -29.31 13.68
C ALA A 503 26.34 -29.64 15.19
N ARG A 504 27.09 -30.64 15.67
CA ARG A 504 27.14 -30.99 17.10
C ARG A 504 27.75 -29.89 17.97
N GLN A 505 28.79 -29.21 17.47
CA GLN A 505 29.39 -28.07 18.17
C GLN A 505 28.40 -26.90 18.27
N LEU A 506 27.74 -26.53 17.17
CA LEU A 506 26.74 -25.46 17.17
C LEU A 506 25.57 -25.78 18.09
N GLN A 507 25.07 -27.03 18.08
CA GLN A 507 24.01 -27.48 18.97
C GLN A 507 24.42 -27.42 20.44
N SER A 508 25.66 -27.77 20.77
CA SER A 508 26.19 -27.70 22.15
C SER A 508 26.32 -26.25 22.63
N ILE A 509 26.78 -25.35 21.75
CA ILE A 509 26.87 -23.91 22.03
C ILE A 509 25.48 -23.31 22.22
N MET A 510 24.55 -23.61 21.30
CA MET A 510 23.15 -23.20 21.42
C MET A 510 22.53 -23.68 22.72
N TYR A 511 22.64 -24.97 23.05
CA TYR A 511 22.12 -25.51 24.32
C TYR A 511 22.71 -24.80 25.54
N GLY A 512 24.02 -24.53 25.56
CA GLY A 512 24.67 -23.77 26.63
C GLY A 512 24.11 -22.37 26.81
N LEU A 513 23.72 -21.72 25.71
CA LEU A 513 23.23 -20.34 25.68
C LEU A 513 21.71 -20.22 25.88
N THR A 514 20.93 -21.24 25.49
CA THR A 514 19.46 -21.24 25.54
C THR A 514 18.88 -21.99 26.73
N ALA A 515 19.56 -23.02 27.23
CA ALA A 515 19.11 -23.87 28.33
C ALA A 515 20.08 -23.83 29.52
N GLY A 516 21.39 -23.92 29.28
CA GLY A 516 22.42 -23.85 30.32
C GLY A 516 22.46 -22.51 31.07
N ALA A 517 22.07 -21.42 30.42
CA ALA A 517 21.97 -20.09 31.03
C ALA A 517 20.83 -19.95 32.06
N PHE A 518 19.82 -20.82 32.00
CA PHE A 518 18.66 -20.82 32.91
C PHE A 518 18.72 -21.89 34.01
N ILE A 519 19.73 -22.78 33.96
CA ILE A 519 19.98 -23.74 35.03
C ILE A 519 20.97 -23.08 36.02
N LYS A 520 20.40 -22.44 37.04
CA LYS A 520 21.06 -22.16 38.32
C LYS A 520 20.25 -22.74 39.45
#